data_AF-E9G599-F1
#
_entry.id   AF-E9G599-F1
#
_cell.length_a   1.000
_cell.length_b   1.000
_cell.length_c   1.000
_cell.angle_alpha   90.00
_cell.angle_beta   90.00
_cell.angle_gamma   90.00
#
_symmetry.space_group_name_H-M   'P 1'
#
loop_
_entity.id
_entity.type
_entity.pdbx_description
1 polymer ?
#
loop_
_entity_poly.entity_id
_entity_poly.type
_entity_poly.pdbx_seq_one_letter_code
_entity_poly.pdbx_strand_id
1 'polypeptide(L)'
;NLYDEIRTLMKTYYNWGELLAPAPIAISVLGQLILMSTQRMDFPIDANLPTGGFKFIKYPKSFRTTLLQISHSGYLAFLKAHTNMDKIRMYNSNVPSHIKDATRYLLSKQELYIVNLLPISLGRIKEAADQSKELSQEVVAEFTTVMNLIEETINAVADTKDKKKIKLKRVETDLKMTEIVKQYSDDEADLLKQKEKQLAKMLG
;
A
#
# COMPACT_ATOMS: atom_id res chain seq x y z
N ASN A 1 -29.12 4.34 20.18
CA ASN A 1 -29.83 3.25 20.88
C ASN A 1 -28.77 2.18 21.19
N LEU A 2 -28.30 2.09 22.44
CA LEU A 2 -27.13 1.29 22.83
C LEU A 2 -27.24 -0.18 22.38
N TYR A 3 -28.46 -0.70 22.31
CA TYR A 3 -28.75 -2.06 21.86
C TYR A 3 -28.43 -2.29 20.37
N ASP A 4 -28.70 -1.31 19.51
CA ASP A 4 -28.37 -1.38 18.08
C ASP A 4 -26.87 -1.24 17.85
N GLU A 5 -26.18 -0.41 18.64
CA GLU A 5 -24.72 -0.30 18.62
C GLU A 5 -24.05 -1.63 19.04
N ILE A 6 -24.49 -2.23 20.14
CA ILE A 6 -24.00 -3.54 20.61
C ILE A 6 -24.30 -4.63 19.58
N ARG A 7 -25.48 -4.63 18.96
CA ARG A 7 -25.85 -5.59 17.91
C ARG A 7 -25.01 -5.43 16.65
N THR A 8 -24.68 -4.20 16.28
CA THR A 8 -23.80 -3.89 15.15
C THR A 8 -22.38 -4.33 15.46
N LEU A 9 -21.89 -4.04 16.67
CA LEU A 9 -20.61 -4.51 17.18
C LEU A 9 -20.52 -6.05 17.11
N MET A 10 -21.54 -6.74 17.65
CA MET A 10 -21.62 -8.21 17.64
C MET A 10 -21.64 -8.78 16.21
N LYS A 11 -22.35 -8.16 15.27
CA LYS A 11 -22.31 -8.59 13.85
C LYS A 11 -20.90 -8.50 13.26
N THR A 12 -20.15 -7.44 13.58
CA THR A 12 -18.74 -7.31 13.17
C THR A 12 -17.87 -8.42 13.77
N TYR A 13 -18.16 -8.86 15.00
CA TYR A 13 -17.49 -10.03 15.61
C TYR A 13 -17.81 -11.37 14.93
N TYR A 14 -18.93 -11.50 14.20
CA TYR A 14 -19.30 -12.74 13.51
C TYR A 14 -18.71 -12.86 12.09
N ASN A 15 -18.35 -11.75 11.44
CA ASN A 15 -17.90 -11.74 10.03
C ASN A 15 -16.39 -11.57 9.83
N TRP A 16 -15.56 -11.87 10.84
CA TRP A 16 -14.09 -11.81 10.71
C TRP A 16 -13.55 -12.60 9.51
N GLY A 17 -14.18 -13.73 9.17
CA GLY A 17 -13.79 -14.52 7.99
C GLY A 17 -13.92 -13.73 6.67
N GLU A 18 -15.02 -13.00 6.48
CA GLU A 18 -15.24 -12.17 5.29
C GLU A 18 -14.30 -10.95 5.27
N LEU A 19 -14.07 -10.33 6.44
CA LEU A 19 -13.19 -9.17 6.56
C LEU A 19 -11.71 -9.53 6.31
N LEU A 20 -11.30 -10.75 6.63
CA LEU A 20 -9.92 -11.22 6.48
C LEU A 20 -9.66 -11.98 5.17
N ALA A 21 -10.72 -12.41 4.47
CA ALA A 21 -10.60 -13.09 3.17
C ALA A 21 -9.77 -12.34 2.11
N PRO A 22 -9.75 -10.99 2.05
CA PRO A 22 -8.92 -10.26 1.08
C PRO A 22 -7.42 -10.34 1.35
N ALA A 23 -6.98 -10.61 2.58
CA ALA A 23 -5.57 -10.53 2.95
C ALA A 23 -4.68 -11.55 2.21
N PRO A 24 -5.02 -12.86 2.13
CA PRO A 24 -4.28 -13.82 1.32
C PRO A 24 -4.22 -13.45 -0.16
N ILE A 25 -5.30 -12.88 -0.70
CA ILE A 25 -5.38 -12.46 -2.11
C ILE A 25 -4.39 -11.32 -2.36
N ALA A 26 -4.36 -10.31 -1.48
CA ALA A 26 -3.45 -9.18 -1.58
C ALA A 26 -1.97 -9.63 -1.56
N ILE A 27 -1.62 -10.58 -0.68
CA ILE A 27 -0.27 -11.15 -0.61
C ILE A 27 0.07 -11.91 -1.90
N SER A 28 -0.86 -12.70 -2.43
CA SER A 28 -0.67 -13.43 -3.70
C SER A 28 -0.42 -12.48 -4.87
N VAL A 29 -1.22 -11.43 -5.00
CA VAL A 29 -1.06 -10.39 -6.04
C VAL A 29 0.31 -9.71 -5.91
N LEU A 30 0.71 -9.33 -4.69
CA LEU A 30 2.03 -8.74 -4.45
C LEU A 30 3.16 -9.70 -4.85
N GLY A 31 3.04 -10.97 -4.51
CA GLY A 31 4.00 -12.02 -4.90
C GLY A 31 4.11 -12.16 -6.43
N GLN A 32 2.99 -12.17 -7.13
CA GLN A 32 2.97 -12.20 -8.60
C GLN A 32 3.64 -10.97 -9.22
N LEU A 33 3.37 -9.77 -8.67
CA LEU A 33 4.02 -8.54 -9.13
C LEU A 33 5.54 -8.58 -8.94
N ILE A 34 6.02 -9.10 -7.81
CA ILE A 34 7.47 -9.27 -7.55
C ILE A 34 8.08 -10.24 -8.57
N LEU A 35 7.44 -11.39 -8.83
CA LEU A 35 7.90 -12.35 -9.83
C LEU A 35 7.94 -11.74 -11.24
N MET A 36 6.87 -11.04 -11.64
CA MET A 36 6.82 -10.35 -12.93
C MET A 36 7.90 -9.29 -13.07
N SER A 37 8.18 -8.51 -12.02
CA SER A 37 9.25 -7.51 -12.01
C SER A 37 10.66 -8.10 -12.06
N THR A 38 10.80 -9.39 -11.79
CA THR A 38 12.07 -10.12 -11.91
C THR A 38 12.24 -10.70 -13.32
N GLN A 39 11.16 -11.16 -13.94
CA GLN A 39 11.18 -11.74 -15.29
C GLN A 39 11.17 -10.69 -16.40
N ARG A 40 10.50 -9.55 -16.20
CA ARG A 40 10.45 -8.42 -17.14
C ARG A 40 11.24 -7.26 -16.55
N MET A 41 12.02 -6.56 -17.40
CA MET A 41 12.95 -5.50 -16.99
C MET A 41 12.37 -4.57 -15.93
N ASP A 42 13.08 -4.49 -14.81
CA ASP A 42 12.82 -3.53 -13.74
C ASP A 42 12.86 -2.10 -14.28
N PHE A 43 12.07 -1.21 -13.69
CA PHE A 43 11.95 0.16 -14.16
C PHE A 43 11.82 1.15 -13.01
N PRO A 44 12.32 2.38 -13.19
CA PRO A 44 12.12 3.42 -12.21
C PRO A 44 10.69 3.97 -12.27
N ILE A 45 10.17 4.36 -11.11
CA ILE A 45 8.87 5.01 -10.90
C ILE A 45 9.02 6.47 -10.44
N ASP A 46 10.18 7.06 -10.73
CA ASP A 46 10.60 8.40 -10.31
C ASP A 46 10.23 9.50 -11.32
N ALA A 47 9.35 9.19 -12.27
CA ALA A 47 9.10 10.03 -13.42
C ALA A 47 8.56 11.43 -13.04
N ASN A 48 7.88 11.55 -11.90
CA ASN A 48 7.31 12.79 -11.39
C ASN A 48 7.58 12.95 -9.89
N LEU A 49 8.85 13.10 -9.51
CA LEU A 49 9.21 13.35 -8.12
C LEU A 49 8.54 14.63 -7.60
N PRO A 50 7.74 14.55 -6.52
CA PRO A 50 7.21 15.74 -5.86
C PRO A 50 8.33 16.65 -5.37
N THR A 51 8.04 17.95 -5.22
CA THR A 51 8.97 18.89 -4.57
C THR A 51 9.16 18.46 -3.10
N GLY A 52 10.33 17.89 -2.79
CA GLY A 52 10.62 17.29 -1.48
C GLY A 52 10.74 15.76 -1.48
N GLY A 53 10.51 15.10 -2.62
CA GLY A 53 10.58 13.65 -2.75
C GLY A 53 9.31 12.93 -2.32
N PHE A 54 9.32 11.60 -2.42
CA PHE A 54 8.24 10.76 -1.92
C PHE A 54 8.26 10.71 -0.39
N LYS A 55 7.08 10.65 0.22
CA LYS A 55 6.92 10.63 1.68
C LYS A 55 7.12 9.22 2.24
N PHE A 56 6.69 8.19 1.52
CA PHE A 56 6.73 6.79 1.97
C PHE A 56 7.66 5.91 1.12
N ILE A 57 7.71 6.12 -0.19
CA ILE A 57 8.60 5.38 -1.11
C ILE A 57 10.06 5.77 -0.83
N LYS A 58 10.91 4.78 -0.51
CA LYS A 58 12.34 4.99 -0.27
C LYS A 58 13.20 4.71 -1.50
N TYR A 59 12.75 3.80 -2.38
CA TYR A 59 13.55 3.28 -3.48
C TYR A 59 12.87 3.44 -4.85
N PRO A 60 12.55 4.68 -5.29
CA PRO A 60 11.75 4.91 -6.49
C PRO A 60 12.45 4.56 -7.80
N LYS A 61 13.78 4.34 -7.78
CA LYS A 61 14.57 3.98 -8.96
C LYS A 61 14.34 2.55 -9.46
N SER A 62 13.66 1.74 -8.65
CA SER A 62 13.35 0.34 -8.97
C SER A 62 11.95 0.02 -8.47
N PHE A 63 11.08 -0.32 -9.40
CA PHE A 63 9.73 -0.81 -9.09
C PHE A 63 9.82 -2.08 -8.25
N ARG A 64 10.74 -3.00 -8.59
CA ARG A 64 10.96 -4.22 -7.81
C ARG A 64 11.37 -3.93 -6.37
N THR A 65 12.33 -3.04 -6.14
CA THR A 65 12.77 -2.67 -4.78
C THR A 65 11.63 -1.99 -4.00
N THR A 66 10.78 -1.22 -4.67
CA THR A 66 9.58 -0.63 -4.06
C THR A 66 8.57 -1.71 -3.66
N LEU A 67 8.34 -2.74 -4.48
CA LEU A 67 7.49 -3.88 -4.12
C LEU A 67 8.06 -4.68 -2.94
N LEU A 68 9.38 -4.88 -2.88
CA LEU A 68 10.04 -5.49 -1.73
C LEU A 68 9.89 -4.65 -0.46
N GLN A 69 9.95 -3.32 -0.59
CA GLN A 69 9.67 -2.40 0.52
C GLN A 69 8.23 -2.59 1.04
N ILE A 70 7.23 -2.64 0.15
CA ILE A 70 5.83 -2.90 0.51
C ILE A 70 5.71 -4.25 1.22
N SER A 71 6.32 -5.30 0.67
CA SER A 71 6.30 -6.65 1.26
C SER A 71 6.89 -6.67 2.66
N HIS A 72 8.06 -6.04 2.84
CA HIS A 72 8.71 -5.95 4.15
C HIS A 72 7.87 -5.13 5.15
N SER A 73 7.31 -3.99 4.73
CA SER A 73 6.43 -3.18 5.57
C SER A 73 5.16 -3.94 5.97
N GLY A 74 4.56 -4.68 5.03
CA GLY A 74 3.41 -5.52 5.29
C GLY A 74 3.72 -6.64 6.29
N TYR A 75 4.88 -7.30 6.15
CA TYR A 75 5.35 -8.29 7.10
C TYR A 75 5.48 -7.72 8.51
N LEU A 76 6.10 -6.54 8.67
CA LEU A 76 6.23 -5.88 9.97
C LEU A 76 4.86 -5.53 10.58
N ALA A 77 3.92 -5.05 9.77
CA ALA A 77 2.56 -4.75 10.23
C ALA A 77 1.82 -6.01 10.71
N PHE A 78 1.92 -7.13 9.98
CA PHE A 78 1.34 -8.41 10.41
C PHE A 78 2.01 -8.96 11.68
N LEU A 79 3.34 -8.83 11.81
CA LEU A 79 4.07 -9.26 13.00
C LEU A 79 3.65 -8.44 14.23
N LYS A 80 3.53 -7.12 14.08
CA LYS A 80 3.02 -6.22 15.13
C LYS A 80 1.59 -6.58 15.51
N ALA A 81 0.73 -6.82 14.53
CA ALA A 81 -0.65 -7.25 14.75
C ALA A 81 -0.72 -8.54 15.56
N HIS A 82 0.05 -9.55 15.16
CA HIS A 82 0.10 -10.84 15.85
C HIS A 82 0.55 -10.67 17.31
N THR A 83 1.66 -9.95 17.53
CA THR A 83 2.21 -9.73 18.87
C THR A 83 1.25 -8.93 19.76
N ASN A 84 0.62 -7.90 19.22
CA ASN A 84 -0.32 -7.07 19.98
C ASN A 84 -1.64 -7.81 20.26
N MET A 85 -2.12 -8.64 19.33
CA MET A 85 -3.28 -9.53 19.57
C MET A 85 -3.01 -10.53 20.70
N ASP A 86 -1.81 -11.11 20.77
CA ASP A 86 -1.43 -11.99 21.88
C ASP A 86 -1.37 -11.26 23.22
N LYS A 87 -0.84 -10.04 23.25
CA LYS A 87 -0.88 -9.18 24.45
C LYS A 87 -2.31 -8.84 24.88
N ILE A 88 -3.17 -8.46 23.94
CA ILE A 88 -4.60 -8.19 24.20
C ILE A 88 -5.25 -9.43 24.81
N ARG A 89 -5.00 -10.62 24.24
CA ARG A 89 -5.51 -11.88 24.78
C ARG A 89 -5.02 -12.11 26.22
N MET A 90 -3.75 -11.81 26.50
CA MET A 90 -3.19 -11.96 27.85
C MET A 90 -3.82 -10.97 28.85
N TYR A 91 -3.94 -9.68 28.52
CA TYR A 91 -4.62 -8.70 29.38
C TYR A 91 -6.07 -9.08 29.66
N ASN A 92 -6.77 -9.62 28.66
CA ASN A 92 -8.17 -10.01 28.79
C ASN A 92 -8.39 -11.38 29.47
N SER A 93 -7.34 -12.17 29.69
CA SER A 93 -7.46 -13.52 30.28
C SER A 93 -8.10 -13.51 31.68
N ASN A 94 -7.81 -12.48 32.48
CA ASN A 94 -8.29 -12.35 33.86
C ASN A 94 -9.53 -11.45 34.00
N VAL A 95 -9.93 -10.74 32.94
CA VAL A 95 -11.09 -9.83 32.94
C VAL A 95 -12.38 -10.55 33.38
N PRO A 96 -12.70 -11.77 32.91
CA PRO A 96 -13.88 -12.49 33.39
C PRO A 96 -13.89 -12.73 34.91
N SER A 97 -12.73 -13.00 35.51
CA SER A 97 -12.61 -13.17 36.97
C SER A 97 -12.88 -11.86 37.70
N HIS A 98 -12.27 -10.76 37.23
CA HIS A 98 -12.51 -9.44 37.82
C HIS A 98 -13.97 -8.99 37.71
N ILE A 99 -14.66 -9.31 36.60
CA ILE A 99 -16.09 -9.05 36.43
C ILE A 99 -16.92 -9.85 37.45
N LYS A 100 -16.59 -11.14 37.65
CA LYS A 100 -17.26 -11.99 38.64
C LYS A 100 -17.08 -11.43 40.06
N ASP A 101 -15.87 -11.01 40.41
CA ASP A 101 -15.57 -10.43 41.71
C ASP A 101 -16.30 -9.10 41.92
N ALA A 102 -16.26 -8.20 40.93
CA ALA A 102 -17.01 -6.94 40.96
C ALA A 102 -18.51 -7.16 41.16
N THR A 103 -19.08 -8.13 40.44
CA THR A 103 -20.51 -8.50 40.56
C THR A 103 -20.81 -9.06 41.96
N ARG A 104 -19.94 -9.93 42.49
CA ARG A 104 -20.09 -10.48 43.84
C ARG A 104 -20.04 -9.40 44.91
N TYR A 105 -19.11 -8.44 44.80
CA TYR A 105 -19.02 -7.32 45.75
C TYR A 105 -20.26 -6.43 45.70
N LEU A 106 -20.77 -6.12 44.50
CA LEU A 106 -22.02 -5.38 44.32
C LEU A 106 -23.24 -6.09 44.94
N LEU A 107 -23.37 -7.41 44.73
CA LEU A 107 -24.49 -8.20 45.25
C LEU A 107 -24.41 -8.41 46.77
N SER A 108 -23.22 -8.37 47.36
CA SER A 108 -23.03 -8.56 48.80
C SER A 108 -23.64 -7.45 49.65
N LYS A 109 -23.82 -6.24 49.09
CA LYS A 109 -24.30 -5.01 49.76
C LYS A 109 -23.53 -4.62 51.03
N GLN A 110 -22.33 -5.18 51.27
CA GLN A 110 -21.50 -4.81 52.40
C GLN A 110 -20.64 -3.60 52.03
N GLU A 111 -20.73 -2.55 52.85
CA GLU A 111 -20.02 -1.28 52.63
C GLU A 111 -18.51 -1.48 52.48
N LEU A 112 -17.91 -2.37 53.29
CA LEU A 112 -16.49 -2.70 53.24
C LEU A 112 -16.05 -3.19 51.85
N TYR A 113 -16.85 -4.04 51.20
CA TYR A 113 -16.51 -4.59 49.88
C TYR A 113 -16.76 -3.59 48.76
N ILE A 114 -17.81 -2.77 48.87
CA ILE A 114 -18.14 -1.75 47.87
C ILE A 114 -17.10 -0.63 47.87
N VAL A 115 -16.64 -0.19 49.04
CA VAL A 115 -15.69 0.93 49.15
C VAL A 115 -14.27 0.48 48.83
N ASN A 116 -13.85 -0.70 49.28
CA ASN A 116 -12.43 -1.08 49.20
C ASN A 116 -12.08 -2.05 48.08
N LEU A 117 -12.94 -3.02 47.75
CA LEU A 117 -12.59 -4.10 46.81
C LEU A 117 -13.16 -3.89 45.41
N LEU A 118 -14.38 -3.37 45.31
CA LEU A 118 -15.03 -3.10 44.02
C LEU A 118 -14.21 -2.14 43.12
N PRO A 119 -13.65 -1.02 43.62
CA PRO A 119 -12.84 -0.14 42.77
C PRO A 119 -11.58 -0.81 42.24
N ILE A 120 -11.00 -1.74 42.99
CA ILE A 120 -9.81 -2.50 42.57
C ILE A 120 -10.18 -3.40 41.38
N SER A 121 -11.25 -4.19 41.48
CA SER A 121 -11.70 -5.06 40.40
C SER A 121 -12.08 -4.27 39.14
N LEU A 122 -12.81 -3.16 39.30
CA LEU A 122 -13.16 -2.28 38.17
C LEU A 122 -11.93 -1.60 37.58
N GLY A 123 -10.96 -1.21 38.42
CA GLY A 123 -9.68 -0.64 37.99
C GLY A 123 -8.89 -1.61 37.11
N ARG A 124 -8.85 -2.91 37.45
CA ARG A 124 -8.20 -3.93 36.63
C ARG A 124 -8.89 -4.15 35.28
N ILE A 125 -10.22 -4.13 35.26
CA ILE A 125 -10.98 -4.22 34.00
C ILE A 125 -10.69 -3.00 33.12
N LYS A 126 -10.70 -1.80 33.71
CA LYS A 126 -10.38 -0.56 33.01
C LYS A 126 -8.95 -0.59 32.45
N GLU A 127 -7.97 -0.99 33.26
CA GLU A 127 -6.57 -1.12 32.84
C GLU A 127 -6.44 -2.07 31.63
N ALA A 128 -7.08 -3.24 31.67
CA ALA A 128 -7.08 -4.18 30.54
C ALA A 128 -7.72 -3.58 29.27
N ALA A 129 -8.79 -2.80 29.42
CA ALA A 129 -9.44 -2.12 28.31
C ALA A 129 -8.59 -1.00 27.71
N ASP A 130 -7.97 -0.17 28.56
CA ASP A 130 -7.08 0.93 28.16
C ASP A 130 -5.87 0.38 27.40
N GLN A 131 -5.23 -0.68 27.92
CA GLN A 131 -4.12 -1.37 27.25
C GLN A 131 -4.55 -2.02 25.93
N SER A 132 -5.73 -2.65 25.90
CA SER A 132 -6.23 -3.27 24.66
C SER A 132 -6.49 -2.24 23.56
N LYS A 133 -6.97 -1.05 23.94
CA LYS A 133 -7.19 0.07 23.02
C LYS A 133 -5.87 0.57 22.45
N GLU A 134 -4.89 0.84 23.30
CA GLU A 134 -3.57 1.33 22.89
C GLU A 134 -2.88 0.36 21.91
N LEU A 135 -2.84 -0.94 22.27
CA LEU A 135 -2.29 -1.98 21.42
C LEU A 135 -3.00 -2.10 20.06
N SER A 136 -4.32 -1.93 20.03
CA SER A 136 -5.10 -1.96 18.78
C SER A 136 -4.81 -0.73 17.92
N GLN A 137 -4.64 0.45 18.53
CA GLN A 137 -4.30 1.68 17.82
C GLN A 137 -2.92 1.59 17.17
N GLU A 138 -1.94 0.98 17.83
CA GLU A 138 -0.63 0.71 17.24
C GLU A 138 -0.72 -0.14 15.97
N VAL A 139 -1.57 -1.18 15.98
CA VAL A 139 -1.77 -2.05 14.81
C VAL A 139 -2.38 -1.26 13.65
N VAL A 140 -3.37 -0.43 13.93
CA VAL A 140 -3.99 0.46 12.92
C VAL A 140 -2.95 1.41 12.33
N ALA A 141 -2.07 1.99 13.15
CA ALA A 141 -1.03 2.92 12.70
C ALA A 141 -0.03 2.23 11.75
N GLU A 142 0.40 1.01 12.06
CA GLU A 142 1.29 0.24 11.18
C GLU A 142 0.64 -0.08 9.83
N PHE A 143 -0.59 -0.59 9.83
CA PHE A 143 -1.28 -0.86 8.56
C PHE A 143 -1.59 0.41 7.76
N THR A 144 -1.85 1.53 8.44
CA THR A 144 -2.02 2.84 7.78
C THR A 144 -0.74 3.25 7.06
N THR A 145 0.43 2.98 7.64
CA THR A 145 1.72 3.25 6.98
C THR A 145 1.89 2.40 5.72
N VAL A 146 1.51 1.12 5.77
CA VAL A 146 1.52 0.22 4.60
C VAL A 146 0.57 0.71 3.51
N MET A 147 -0.65 1.10 3.87
CA MET A 147 -1.65 1.64 2.93
C MET A 147 -1.12 2.89 2.23
N ASN A 148 -0.61 3.86 2.99
CA ASN A 148 -0.05 5.08 2.42
C ASN A 148 1.11 4.82 1.46
N LEU A 149 1.98 3.84 1.77
CA LEU A 149 3.05 3.41 0.88
C LEU A 149 2.51 2.82 -0.44
N ILE A 150 1.48 1.99 -0.36
CA ILE A 150 0.84 1.38 -1.54
C ILE A 150 0.18 2.46 -2.39
N GLU A 151 -0.59 3.37 -1.79
CA GLU A 151 -1.26 4.48 -2.48
C GLU A 151 -0.27 5.38 -3.20
N GLU A 152 0.82 5.79 -2.53
CA GLU A 152 1.88 6.59 -3.14
C GLU A 152 2.53 5.83 -4.31
N THR A 153 2.72 4.51 -4.17
CA THR A 153 3.30 3.66 -5.23
C THR A 153 2.37 3.57 -6.45
N ILE A 154 1.06 3.43 -6.25
CA ILE A 154 0.08 3.39 -7.34
C ILE A 154 0.12 4.71 -8.13
N ASN A 155 0.14 5.84 -7.43
CA ASN A 155 0.22 7.16 -8.05
C ASN A 155 1.53 7.34 -8.84
N ALA A 156 2.68 6.96 -8.26
CA ALA A 156 3.98 7.04 -8.92
C ALA A 156 4.06 6.16 -10.20
N VAL A 157 3.46 4.97 -10.16
CA VAL A 157 3.37 4.07 -11.32
C VAL A 157 2.48 4.65 -12.41
N ALA A 158 1.33 5.24 -12.06
CA ALA A 158 0.43 5.88 -13.01
C ALA A 158 1.11 7.03 -13.75
N ASP A 159 1.76 7.93 -13.01
CA ASP A 159 2.54 9.05 -13.57
C ASP A 159 3.64 8.57 -14.52
N THR A 160 4.37 7.53 -14.10
CA THR A 160 5.43 6.94 -14.91
C THR A 160 4.89 6.33 -16.21
N LYS A 161 3.75 5.66 -16.15
CA LYS A 161 3.09 5.08 -17.33
C LYS A 161 2.66 6.16 -18.31
N ASP A 162 2.05 7.24 -17.83
CA ASP A 162 1.57 8.34 -18.68
C ASP A 162 2.73 9.08 -19.35
N LYS A 163 3.81 9.38 -18.61
CA LYS A 163 5.02 9.97 -19.19
C LYS A 163 5.68 9.07 -20.22
N LYS A 164 5.78 7.75 -19.96
CA LYS A 164 6.33 6.78 -20.94
C LYS A 164 5.48 6.75 -22.22
N LYS A 165 4.16 6.78 -22.10
CA LYS A 165 3.23 6.82 -23.25
C LYS A 165 3.40 8.08 -24.09
N ILE A 166 3.57 9.24 -23.45
CA ILE A 166 3.83 10.52 -24.15
C ILE A 166 5.18 10.46 -24.87
N LYS A 167 6.23 9.96 -24.20
CA LYS A 167 7.57 9.85 -24.79
C LYS A 167 7.58 8.91 -26.00
N LEU A 168 6.88 7.78 -25.92
CA LEU A 168 6.75 6.83 -27.03
C LEU A 168 6.12 7.50 -28.27
N LYS A 169 4.99 8.20 -28.09
CA LYS A 169 4.34 8.93 -29.19
C LYS A 169 5.24 9.98 -29.83
N ARG A 170 6.05 10.69 -29.04
CA ARG A 170 7.02 11.66 -29.57
C ARG A 170 8.08 10.97 -30.42
N VAL A 171 8.70 9.91 -29.89
CA VAL A 171 9.71 9.14 -30.63
C VAL A 171 9.15 8.56 -31.93
N GLU A 172 7.92 8.03 -31.92
CA GLU A 172 7.25 7.56 -33.14
C GLU A 172 7.02 8.67 -34.16
N THR A 173 6.68 9.88 -33.70
CA THR A 173 6.49 11.05 -34.57
C THR A 173 7.82 11.52 -35.15
N ASP A 174 8.86 11.61 -34.32
CA ASP A 174 10.20 12.01 -34.73
C ASP A 174 10.80 11.00 -35.73
N LEU A 175 10.56 9.71 -35.53
CA LEU A 175 10.98 8.65 -36.46
C LEU A 175 10.32 8.83 -37.83
N LYS A 176 8.98 9.02 -37.87
CA LYS A 176 8.25 9.28 -39.11
C LYS A 176 8.74 10.55 -39.83
N MET A 177 9.00 11.63 -39.08
CA MET A 177 9.55 12.85 -39.65
C MET A 177 10.95 12.62 -40.23
N THR A 178 11.79 11.85 -39.54
CA THR A 178 13.13 11.51 -40.02
C THR A 178 13.08 10.65 -41.29
N GLU A 179 12.16 9.69 -41.36
CA GLU A 179 11.93 8.88 -42.56
C GLU A 179 11.48 9.74 -43.74
N ILE A 180 10.54 10.66 -43.53
CA ILE A 180 10.07 11.60 -44.54
C ILE A 180 11.24 12.46 -45.04
N VAL A 181 12.01 13.07 -44.14
CA VAL A 181 13.17 13.91 -44.51
C VAL A 181 14.20 13.11 -45.30
N LYS A 182 14.45 11.86 -44.91
CA LYS A 182 15.37 10.98 -45.65
C LYS A 182 14.86 10.69 -47.06
N GLN A 183 13.59 10.37 -47.22
CA GLN A 183 12.98 10.14 -48.54
C GLN A 183 13.11 11.37 -49.44
N TYR A 184 12.80 12.57 -48.92
CA TYR A 184 12.99 13.81 -49.69
C TYR A 184 14.44 14.04 -50.10
N SER A 185 15.40 13.77 -49.22
CA SER A 185 16.83 13.90 -49.53
C SER A 185 17.30 12.89 -50.58
N ASP A 186 16.78 11.66 -50.54
CA ASP A 186 17.12 10.61 -51.51
C ASP A 186 16.51 10.95 -52.90
N ASP A 187 15.26 11.43 -52.94
CA ASP A 187 14.58 11.89 -54.16
C ASP A 187 15.29 13.10 -54.80
N GLU A 188 15.74 14.06 -54.00
CA GLU A 188 16.50 15.22 -54.47
C GLU A 188 17.86 14.83 -55.04
N ALA A 189 18.57 13.92 -54.37
CA ALA A 189 19.85 13.39 -54.86
C ALA A 189 19.69 12.65 -56.19
N ASP A 190 18.62 11.89 -56.38
CA ASP A 190 18.35 11.19 -57.63
C ASP A 190 17.92 12.14 -58.75
N LEU A 191 17.17 13.21 -58.44
CA LEU A 191 16.86 14.27 -59.40
C LEU A 191 18.11 15.00 -59.88
N LEU A 192 19.03 15.32 -58.97
CA LEU A 192 20.33 15.94 -59.29
C LEU A 192 21.16 15.07 -60.24
N LYS A 193 21.30 13.77 -59.94
CA LYS A 193 21.99 12.82 -60.82
C LYS A 193 21.35 12.73 -62.21
N GLN A 194 20.02 12.79 -62.30
CA GLN A 194 19.33 12.79 -63.59
C GLN A 194 19.62 14.05 -64.40
N LYS A 195 19.57 15.22 -63.75
CA LYS A 195 19.90 16.50 -64.39
C LYS A 195 21.35 16.56 -64.86
N GLU A 196 22.30 16.07 -64.07
CA GLU A 196 23.71 15.96 -64.47
C GLU A 196 23.89 15.07 -65.72
N LYS A 197 23.24 13.92 -65.77
CA LYS A 197 23.26 13.04 -66.95
C LYS A 197 22.66 13.70 -68.19
N GLN A 198 21.61 14.50 -68.04
CA GLN A 198 21.01 15.25 -69.15
C GLN A 198 21.92 16.38 -69.65
N LEU A 199 22.54 17.14 -68.74
CA LEU A 199 23.52 18.17 -69.07
C LEU A 199 24.74 17.59 -69.80
N ALA A 200 25.27 16.46 -69.33
CA ALA A 200 26.38 15.77 -70.00
C ALA A 200 26.04 15.31 -71.42
N LYS A 201 24.77 14.97 -71.69
CA LYS A 201 24.28 14.64 -73.05
C LYS A 201 24.06 15.86 -73.96
N MET A 202 23.89 17.06 -73.41
CA MET A 202 23.70 18.29 -74.20
C MET A 202 25.02 18.99 -74.53
N LEU A 203 26.09 18.70 -73.79
CA LEU A 203 27.41 19.32 -73.93
C LEU A 203 28.43 18.46 -74.70
N GLY A 204 28.05 17.25 -75.11
CA GLY A 204 28.83 16.36 -75.99
C GLY A 204 28.10 16.11 -77.29
#